data_AF-A0A7W0T2R6-F1
#
_entry.id   AF-A0A7W0T2R6-F1
#
_cell.length_a   1.000
_cell.length_b   1.000
_cell.length_c   1.000
_cell.angle_alpha   90.00
_cell.angle_beta   90.00
_cell.angle_gamma   90.00
#
_symmetry.space_group_name_H-M   'P 1'
#
loop_
_entity.id
_entity.type
_entity.pdbx_description
1 polymer ?
#
loop_
_entity_poly.entity_id
_entity_poly.type
_entity_poly.pdbx_seq_one_letter_code
_entity_poly.pdbx_strand_id
1 'polypeptide(L)'
;MASCARGELSWDEFDRAYDSFYPRYPLDGHESDAEELVLFEKHASRIVLHREIWEQIETKVTGDEHLGLQSTADRGFIGTAEAVRRIQVLAATHLKV
;
A
#
# COMPACT_ATOMS: atom_id res chain seq x y z
N MET A 1 -5.67 -7.57 1.41
CA MET A 1 -4.83 -7.02 2.51
C MET A 1 -4.59 -8.05 3.63
N ALA A 2 -5.61 -8.57 4.32
CA ALA A 2 -5.41 -9.51 5.44
C ALA A 2 -4.67 -10.81 5.03
N SER A 3 -4.95 -11.37 3.85
CA SER A 3 -4.22 -12.54 3.34
C SER A 3 -2.76 -12.23 2.96
N CYS A 4 -2.46 -11.06 2.39
CA CYS A 4 -1.07 -10.61 2.18
C CYS A 4 -0.32 -10.40 3.49
N ALA A 5 -1.00 -9.83 4.50
CA ALA A 5 -0.44 -9.63 5.82
C ALA A 5 -0.06 -10.96 6.51
N ARG A 6 -0.76 -12.06 6.17
CA ARG A 6 -0.41 -13.42 6.61
C ARG A 6 0.59 -14.13 5.71
N GLY A 7 1.04 -13.48 4.62
CA GLY A 7 1.94 -14.08 3.63
C GLY A 7 1.28 -15.13 2.72
N GLU A 8 -0.05 -15.15 2.66
CA GLU A 8 -0.83 -16.12 1.89
C GLU A 8 -0.99 -15.74 0.42
N LEU A 9 -0.61 -14.51 0.05
CA LEU A 9 -0.69 -14.00 -1.31
C LEU A 9 0.69 -13.51 -1.75
N SER A 10 1.03 -13.80 -3.01
CA SER A 10 2.17 -13.19 -3.69
C SER A 10 1.95 -11.69 -3.93
N TRP A 11 3.02 -10.98 -4.33
CA TRP A 11 2.90 -9.58 -4.73
C TRP A 11 1.94 -9.41 -5.91
N ASP A 12 2.04 -10.22 -6.96
CA ASP A 12 1.21 -10.06 -8.16
C ASP A 12 -0.28 -10.29 -7.87
N GLU A 13 -0.60 -11.24 -6.98
CA GLU A 13 -1.97 -11.46 -6.54
C GLU A 13 -2.48 -10.30 -5.68
N PHE A 14 -1.61 -9.72 -4.85
CA PHE A 14 -1.94 -8.52 -4.10
C PHE A 14 -2.21 -7.35 -5.02
N ASP A 15 -1.26 -7.01 -5.89
CA ASP A 15 -1.32 -5.86 -6.79
C ASP A 15 -2.57 -5.90 -7.67
N ARG A 16 -2.86 -7.07 -8.25
CA ARG A 16 -4.09 -7.29 -9.03
C ARG A 16 -5.36 -7.12 -8.21
N ALA A 17 -5.39 -7.62 -6.97
CA ALA A 17 -6.57 -7.53 -6.11
C ALA A 17 -6.72 -6.15 -5.45
N TYR A 18 -5.61 -5.45 -5.25
CA TYR A 18 -5.55 -4.12 -4.67
C TYR A 18 -5.86 -3.04 -5.72
N ASP A 19 -5.54 -3.30 -6.99
CA ASP A 19 -5.98 -2.51 -8.15
C ASP A 19 -5.71 -0.99 -8.00
N SER A 20 -4.52 -0.67 -7.46
CA SER A 20 -4.11 0.70 -7.13
C SER A 20 -5.21 1.47 -6.41
N PHE A 21 -5.78 0.86 -5.36
CA PHE A 21 -6.96 1.35 -4.65
C PHE A 21 -6.85 2.82 -4.23
N TYR A 22 -5.72 3.20 -3.61
CA TYR A 22 -5.56 4.54 -3.04
C TYR A 22 -5.59 5.67 -4.09
N PRO A 23 -4.83 5.61 -5.21
CA PRO A 23 -4.93 6.64 -6.24
C PRO A 23 -6.22 6.57 -7.07
N ARG A 24 -6.94 5.44 -7.06
CA ARG A 24 -8.22 5.28 -7.77
C ARG A 24 -9.37 6.01 -7.08
N TYR A 25 -9.33 6.12 -5.75
CA TYR A 25 -10.36 6.79 -4.95
C TYR A 25 -9.74 7.99 -4.22
N PRO A 26 -10.20 9.23 -4.45
CA PRO A 26 -9.70 10.41 -3.75
C PRO A 26 -10.13 10.39 -2.28
N LEU A 27 -9.37 9.67 -1.45
CA LEU A 27 -9.62 9.49 -0.02
C LEU A 27 -8.93 10.58 0.82
N ASP A 28 -8.94 11.82 0.34
CA ASP A 28 -8.35 12.99 1.03
C ASP A 28 -9.40 13.88 1.72
N GLY A 29 -10.69 13.62 1.48
CA GLY A 29 -11.80 14.37 2.06
C GLY A 29 -11.98 15.79 1.49
N HIS A 30 -11.30 16.14 0.40
CA HIS A 30 -11.31 17.51 -0.14
C HIS A 30 -12.69 17.93 -0.66
N GLU A 31 -13.45 16.98 -1.22
CA GLU A 31 -14.78 17.22 -1.80
C GLU A 31 -15.94 16.85 -0.86
N SER A 32 -15.64 16.49 0.39
CA SER A 32 -16.62 15.87 1.29
C SER A 32 -17.49 16.87 2.03
N ASP A 33 -18.77 16.51 2.20
CA ASP A 33 -19.68 17.22 3.11
C ASP A 33 -19.43 16.87 4.60
N ALA A 34 -20.20 17.46 5.51
CA ALA A 34 -20.01 17.26 6.94
C ALA A 34 -20.27 15.81 7.41
N GLU A 35 -21.20 15.09 6.78
CA GLU A 35 -21.48 13.68 7.13
C GLU A 35 -20.39 12.76 6.59
N GLU A 36 -19.91 13.05 5.39
CA GLU A 36 -18.79 12.36 4.77
C GLU A 36 -17.48 12.59 5.54
N LEU A 37 -17.20 13.81 6.00
CA LEU A 37 -16.03 14.10 6.83
C LEU A 37 -16.03 13.30 8.13
N VAL A 38 -17.19 13.11 8.77
CA VAL A 38 -17.31 12.25 9.95
C VAL A 38 -16.99 10.79 9.62
N LEU A 39 -17.40 10.30 8.44
CA LEU A 39 -17.03 8.96 7.96
C LEU A 39 -15.52 8.87 7.66
N PHE A 40 -14.93 9.91 7.08
CA PHE A 40 -13.49 10.02 6.86
C PHE A 40 -12.71 9.95 8.17
N GLU A 41 -13.08 10.74 9.17
CA GLU A 41 -12.46 10.72 10.50
C GLU A 41 -12.59 9.35 11.16
N LYS A 42 -13.78 8.74 11.10
CA LYS A 42 -14.04 7.39 11.62
C LYS A 42 -13.15 6.33 10.98
N HIS A 43 -12.77 6.51 9.72
CA HIS A 43 -11.96 5.56 8.96
C HIS A 43 -10.51 6.02 8.71
N ALA A 44 -10.08 7.13 9.34
CA ALA A 44 -8.80 7.77 9.07
C ALA A 44 -7.61 6.82 9.19
N SER A 45 -7.58 5.95 10.21
CA SER A 45 -6.48 4.97 10.38
C SER A 45 -6.39 3.97 9.22
N ARG A 46 -7.53 3.53 8.67
CA ARG A 46 -7.57 2.61 7.52
C ARG A 46 -7.14 3.34 6.26
N ILE A 47 -7.58 4.58 6.08
CA ILE A 47 -7.20 5.43 4.94
C ILE A 47 -5.68 5.68 4.95
N VAL A 48 -5.11 5.98 6.11
CA VAL A 48 -3.66 6.16 6.29
C VAL A 48 -2.89 4.90 5.87
N LEU A 49 -3.34 3.71 6.28
CA LEU A 49 -2.73 2.46 5.86
C LEU A 49 -2.72 2.31 4.33
N HIS A 50 -3.84 2.62 3.67
CA HIS A 50 -3.93 2.57 2.20
C HIS A 50 -3.00 3.57 1.51
N ARG A 51 -2.89 4.78 2.07
CA ARG A 51 -1.95 5.80 1.60
C ARG A 51 -0.51 5.32 1.69
N GLU A 52 -0.11 4.78 2.85
CA GLU A 52 1.25 4.32 3.08
C GLU A 52 1.63 3.15 2.17
N ILE A 53 0.71 2.21 1.92
CA ILE A 53 0.92 1.15 0.93
C ILE A 53 1.23 1.73 -0.45
N TRP A 54 0.47 2.73 -0.90
CA TRP A 54 0.70 3.33 -2.21
C TRP A 54 2.03 4.11 -2.26
N GLU A 55 2.23 5.06 -1.34
CA GLU A 55 3.37 5.97 -1.33
C GLU A 55 4.71 5.27 -1.07
N GLN A 56 4.71 4.22 -0.22
CA GLN A 56 5.96 3.59 0.23
C GLN A 56 6.25 2.25 -0.45
N ILE A 57 5.25 1.63 -1.07
CA ILE A 57 5.37 0.28 -1.63
C ILE A 57 5.01 0.27 -3.11
N GLU A 58 3.75 0.48 -3.52
CA GLU A 58 3.35 0.33 -4.94
C GLU A 58 4.18 1.22 -5.87
N THR A 59 4.39 2.50 -5.52
CA THR A 59 5.20 3.42 -6.33
C THR A 59 6.69 3.08 -6.37
N LYS A 60 7.13 2.09 -5.58
CA LYS A 60 8.51 1.66 -5.42
C LYS A 60 8.78 0.24 -5.90
N VAL A 61 7.77 -0.55 -6.26
CA VAL A 61 8.01 -1.90 -6.77
C VAL A 61 8.52 -1.85 -8.20
N THR A 62 9.54 -2.64 -8.49
CA THR A 62 10.02 -2.90 -9.85
C THR A 62 10.21 -4.40 -10.04
N GLY A 63 10.35 -4.85 -11.29
CA GLY A 63 10.68 -6.24 -11.58
C GLY A 63 12.01 -6.64 -10.93
N ASP A 64 12.07 -7.82 -10.33
CA ASP A 64 13.26 -8.28 -9.60
C ASP A 64 14.51 -8.34 -10.50
N GLU A 65 14.31 -8.53 -11.81
CA GLU A 65 15.34 -8.46 -12.85
C GLU A 65 16.03 -7.08 -12.96
N HIS A 66 15.42 -6.02 -12.44
CA HIS A 66 15.93 -4.64 -12.51
C HIS A 66 16.68 -4.22 -11.24
N LEU A 67 16.65 -5.02 -10.16
CA LEU A 67 17.26 -4.65 -8.87
C LEU A 67 18.79 -4.58 -8.89
N GLY A 68 19.43 -5.18 -9.90
CA GLY A 68 20.88 -5.08 -10.09
C GLY A 68 21.35 -3.78 -10.76
N LEU A 69 20.44 -2.93 -11.22
CA LEU A 69 20.78 -1.67 -11.90
C LEU A 69 21.03 -0.55 -10.88
N GLN A 70 22.10 0.22 -11.09
CA GLN A 70 22.43 1.37 -10.23
C GLN A 70 21.26 2.38 -10.17
N SER A 71 20.60 2.64 -11.31
CA SER A 71 19.45 3.54 -11.39
C SER A 71 18.27 3.09 -10.52
N THR A 72 18.13 1.78 -10.29
CA THR A 72 17.09 1.22 -9.44
C THR A 72 17.39 1.46 -7.97
N ALA A 73 18.65 1.26 -7.57
CA ALA A 73 19.14 1.55 -6.23
C ALA A 73 19.04 3.05 -5.89
N ASP A 74 19.47 3.93 -6.80
CA ASP A 74 19.46 5.39 -6.60
C ASP A 74 18.04 5.94 -6.39
N ARG A 75 17.02 5.28 -6.99
CA ARG A 75 15.61 5.68 -6.88
C ARG A 75 14.88 5.02 -5.70
N GLY A 76 15.57 4.12 -4.98
CA GLY A 76 15.02 3.39 -3.84
C GLY A 76 13.94 2.38 -4.23
N PHE A 77 14.00 1.83 -5.43
CA PHE A 77 13.08 0.78 -5.86
C PHE A 77 13.35 -0.53 -5.10
N ILE A 78 12.30 -1.33 -4.96
CA ILE A 78 12.28 -2.58 -4.19
C ILE A 78 11.72 -3.72 -5.03
N GLY A 79 12.12 -4.94 -4.67
CA GLY A 79 11.59 -6.16 -5.25
C GLY A 79 10.28 -6.62 -4.64
N THR A 80 9.68 -7.62 -5.25
CA THR A 80 8.39 -8.20 -4.85
C THR A 80 8.42 -8.76 -3.42
N ALA A 81 9.50 -9.45 -3.03
CA ALA A 81 9.66 -10.02 -1.69
C ALA A 81 9.76 -8.96 -0.59
N GLU A 82 10.42 -7.82 -0.89
CA GLU A 82 10.50 -6.68 0.02
C GLU A 82 9.14 -6.00 0.17
N ALA A 83 8.41 -5.86 -0.94
CA ALA A 83 7.08 -5.26 -0.97
C ALA A 83 6.10 -6.03 -0.07
N VAL A 84 6.05 -7.37 -0.19
CA VAL A 84 5.23 -8.23 0.68
C VAL A 84 5.61 -8.05 2.15
N ARG A 85 6.89 -8.05 2.49
CA ARG A 85 7.35 -7.87 3.88
C ARG A 85 6.90 -6.52 4.46
N ARG A 86 7.02 -5.44 3.68
CA ARG A 86 6.57 -4.10 4.11
C ARG A 86 5.06 -4.05 4.32
N ILE A 87 4.26 -4.69 3.45
CA ILE A 87 2.81 -4.81 3.64
C ILE A 87 2.50 -5.52 4.96
N GLN A 88 3.21 -6.60 5.29
CA GLN A 88 3.00 -7.33 6.55
C GLN A 88 3.28 -6.44 7.76
N VAL A 89 4.35 -5.65 7.74
CA VAL A 89 4.70 -4.72 8.83
C VAL A 89 3.64 -3.62 8.97
N LEU A 90 3.22 -2.99 7.87
CA LEU A 90 2.20 -1.95 7.89
C LEU A 90 0.86 -2.51 8.38
N ALA A 91 0.48 -3.70 7.90
CA ALA A 91 -0.73 -4.38 8.33
C ALA A 91 -0.69 -4.68 9.84
N ALA A 92 0.40 -5.20 10.39
CA ALA A 92 0.53 -5.45 11.83
C ALA A 92 0.48 -4.17 12.68
N THR A 93 0.92 -3.04 12.12
CA THR A 93 0.94 -1.74 12.81
C THR A 93 -0.46 -1.11 12.88
N HIS A 94 -1.21 -1.18 11.78
CA HIS A 94 -2.51 -0.51 11.64
C HIS A 94 -3.71 -1.42 11.92
N LEU A 95 -3.58 -2.72 11.67
CA LEU A 95 -4.55 -3.74 12.02
C LEU A 95 -4.05 -4.39 13.31
N LYS A 96 -4.37 -3.81 14.46
CA LYS A 96 -4.20 -4.51 15.74
C LYS A 96 -5.02 -5.81 15.66
N VAL A 97 -4.35 -6.93 15.39
CA VAL A 97 -4.90 -8.28 15.56
C VAL A 97 -4.76 -8.68 17.02
#